data_AF-A0A969GHU4-F1
#
_entry.id   AF-A0A969GHU4-F1
#
_cell.length_a   1.000
_cell.length_b   1.000
_cell.length_c   1.000
_cell.angle_alpha   90.00
_cell.angle_beta   90.00
_cell.angle_gamma   90.00
#
_symmetry.space_group_name_H-M   'P 1'
#
loop_
_entity.id
_entity.type
_entity.pdbx_description
1 polymer ?
#
loop_
_entity_poly.entity_id
_entity_poly.type
_entity_poly.pdbx_seq_one_letter_code
_entity_poly.pdbx_strand_id
1 'polypeptide(L)'
;MRTAFWHNPVVWTPWLVFALAAALRLHTIGAKEMWLDEAFSVWIADHSLLEGWRWLALIDQHPPLYYALLHGWQRLFGDLQGSVRTLSALSGALAIPFFYGAIRRFFDDNVGLIAALILAISPYHVRYGQETRMYALLTLAVAAAFYCLARVLVSVEPGRRNRVAWLGLAVTQAAVMLTHNSAAVFFPLALNVSIFVALWLRRRGFVDSSLPALDQPHFLRRWLLIQGIALLLWSPWALPFLDQARLVDREFWILAPTAQLVLDAFQHYNFAYLPTWLPAPWLWNLLYGLL
;
A
#
# COMPACT_ATOMS: atom_id res chain seq x y z
N MET A 1 17.66 -28.67 24.99
CA MET A 1 18.14 -27.30 25.27
C MET A 1 18.51 -26.62 23.96
N ARG A 2 18.34 -25.30 23.92
CA ARG A 2 18.24 -24.40 22.75
C ARG A 2 19.57 -24.21 21.98
N THR A 3 19.83 -25.00 20.96
CA THR A 3 20.99 -24.76 20.06
C THR A 3 20.66 -25.15 18.61
N ALA A 4 19.83 -24.34 17.93
CA ALA A 4 19.70 -24.45 16.46
C ALA A 4 19.09 -23.21 15.77
N PHE A 5 18.67 -22.17 16.51
CA PHE A 5 18.03 -20.99 15.88
C PHE A 5 19.04 -20.13 15.09
N TRP A 6 20.31 -20.14 15.49
CA TRP A 6 21.36 -19.30 14.91
C TRP A 6 22.00 -19.83 13.62
N HIS A 7 21.76 -21.11 13.25
CA HIS A 7 22.45 -21.76 12.13
C HIS A 7 21.56 -22.02 10.90
N ASN A 8 20.30 -21.59 10.92
CA ASN A 8 19.40 -21.79 9.78
C ASN A 8 19.30 -20.49 8.95
N PRO A 9 20.00 -20.37 7.80
CA PRO A 9 20.04 -19.14 7.01
C PRO A 9 18.64 -18.67 6.58
N VAL A 10 17.70 -19.61 6.42
CA VAL A 10 16.30 -19.35 6.03
C VAL A 10 15.56 -18.42 7.02
N VAL A 11 15.92 -18.44 8.30
CA VAL A 11 15.26 -17.62 9.34
C VAL A 11 15.72 -16.15 9.28
N TRP A 12 16.96 -15.91 8.84
CA TRP A 12 17.55 -14.56 8.80
C TRP A 12 17.30 -13.84 7.49
N THR A 13 17.07 -14.56 6.38
CA THR A 13 16.91 -13.96 5.05
C THR A 13 15.86 -12.85 5.01
N PRO A 14 14.64 -12.98 5.58
CA PRO A 14 13.66 -11.88 5.58
C PRO A 14 14.15 -10.63 6.31
N TRP A 15 14.92 -10.80 7.39
CA TRP A 15 15.50 -9.70 8.16
C TRP A 15 16.64 -9.02 7.41
N LEU A 16 17.43 -9.76 6.64
CA LEU A 16 18.44 -9.20 5.75
C LEU A 16 17.80 -8.37 4.63
N VAL A 17 16.70 -8.87 4.04
CA VAL A 17 15.94 -8.11 3.01
C VAL A 17 15.33 -6.84 3.62
N PHE A 18 14.80 -6.92 4.84
CA PHE A 18 14.33 -5.75 5.58
C PHE A 18 15.46 -4.75 5.86
N ALA A 19 16.62 -5.21 6.32
CA ALA A 19 17.78 -4.37 6.61
C ALA A 19 18.29 -3.69 5.32
N LEU A 20 18.35 -4.41 4.21
CA LEU A 20 18.65 -3.85 2.89
C LEU A 20 17.63 -2.77 2.51
N ALA A 21 16.33 -3.05 2.67
CA ALA A 21 15.28 -2.10 2.35
C ALA A 21 15.38 -0.82 3.19
N ALA A 22 15.68 -0.94 4.48
CA ALA A 22 15.90 0.19 5.38
C ALA A 22 17.16 0.98 4.98
N ALA A 23 18.27 0.29 4.70
CA ALA A 23 19.51 0.93 4.26
C ALA A 23 19.31 1.74 2.98
N LEU A 24 18.64 1.18 1.96
CA LEU A 24 18.37 1.87 0.70
C LEU A 24 17.50 3.11 0.88
N ARG A 25 16.53 3.08 1.80
CA ARG A 25 15.62 4.22 2.06
C ARG A 25 16.26 5.28 2.94
N LEU A 26 17.15 4.90 3.86
CA LEU A 26 17.84 5.85 4.75
C LEU A 26 19.08 6.47 4.09
N HIS A 27 19.66 5.81 3.08
CA HIS A 27 20.83 6.30 2.36
C HIS A 27 20.55 7.68 1.75
N THR A 28 21.30 8.71 2.16
CA THR A 28 21.20 10.09 1.66
C THR A 28 19.82 10.74 1.83
N ILE A 29 19.00 10.28 2.79
CA ILE A 29 17.59 10.70 2.94
C ILE A 29 17.40 12.22 3.12
N GLY A 30 18.38 12.92 3.68
CA GLY A 30 18.36 14.37 3.86
C GLY A 30 19.09 15.17 2.78
N ALA A 31 19.64 14.54 1.73
CA ALA A 31 20.51 15.22 0.77
C ALA A 31 19.75 15.98 -0.33
N LYS A 32 18.53 15.55 -0.68
CA LYS A 32 17.71 16.19 -1.71
C LYS A 32 16.90 17.31 -1.11
N GLU A 33 16.82 18.45 -1.79
CA GLU A 33 15.91 19.53 -1.41
C GLU A 33 14.45 19.06 -1.37
N MET A 34 13.65 19.75 -0.57
CA MET A 34 12.23 19.45 -0.40
C MET A 34 11.41 20.10 -1.51
N TRP A 35 10.61 19.31 -2.22
CA TRP A 35 9.69 19.83 -3.23
C TRP A 35 8.35 20.26 -2.59
N LEU A 36 7.52 20.95 -3.37
CA LEU A 36 6.33 21.64 -2.90
C LEU A 36 5.40 20.73 -2.06
N ASP A 37 5.09 19.53 -2.54
CA ASP A 37 4.19 18.60 -1.87
C ASP A 37 4.73 18.12 -0.51
N GLU A 38 6.04 17.92 -0.39
CA GLU A 38 6.67 17.58 0.89
C GLU A 38 6.61 18.76 1.86
N ALA A 39 6.96 19.96 1.40
CA ALA A 39 6.91 21.17 2.20
C ALA A 39 5.48 21.45 2.71
N PHE A 40 4.49 21.21 1.86
CA PHE A 40 3.08 21.32 2.22
C PHE A 40 2.67 20.28 3.27
N SER A 41 3.19 19.05 3.16
CA SER A 41 2.92 17.99 4.15
C SER A 41 3.52 18.32 5.52
N VAL A 42 4.74 18.87 5.55
CA VAL A 42 5.41 19.40 6.74
C VAL A 42 4.63 20.57 7.34
N TRP A 43 4.16 21.50 6.49
CA TRP A 43 3.37 22.66 6.92
C TRP A 43 2.04 22.27 7.55
N ILE A 44 1.29 21.33 6.96
CA ILE A 44 0.05 20.80 7.56
C ILE A 44 0.33 20.17 8.93
N ALA A 45 1.39 19.37 9.02
CA ALA A 45 1.72 18.63 10.23
C ALA A 45 2.27 19.52 11.36
N ASP A 46 2.68 20.76 11.08
CA ASP A 46 3.03 21.77 12.10
C ASP A 46 1.80 22.33 12.83
N HIS A 47 0.63 22.32 12.19
CA HIS A 47 -0.62 22.77 12.81
C HIS A 47 -1.15 21.77 13.84
N SER A 48 -2.09 22.21 14.69
CA SER A 48 -2.84 21.29 15.56
C SER A 48 -3.61 20.25 14.73
N LEU A 49 -3.85 19.04 15.26
CA LEU A 49 -4.56 17.98 14.52
C LEU A 49 -5.93 18.43 13.97
N LEU A 50 -6.66 19.26 14.72
CA LEU A 50 -7.96 19.80 14.30
C LEU A 50 -7.81 20.81 13.16
N GLU A 51 -6.79 21.67 13.23
CA GLU A 51 -6.54 22.67 12.20
C GLU A 51 -5.96 22.05 10.93
N GLY A 52 -5.01 21.12 11.05
CA GLY A 52 -4.51 20.32 9.95
C GLY A 52 -5.62 19.54 9.24
N TRP A 53 -6.57 18.95 9.98
CA TRP A 53 -7.76 18.34 9.40
C TRP A 53 -8.57 19.32 8.55
N ARG A 54 -8.78 20.55 9.04
CA ARG A 54 -9.51 21.59 8.30
C ARG A 54 -8.76 21.99 7.04
N TRP A 55 -7.44 22.16 7.11
CA TRP A 55 -6.62 22.47 5.94
C TRP A 55 -6.66 21.37 4.89
N LEU A 56 -6.59 20.10 5.32
CA LEU A 56 -6.75 18.97 4.41
C LEU A 56 -8.14 19.00 3.75
N ALA A 57 -9.21 19.19 4.52
CA ALA A 57 -10.56 19.22 3.94
C ALA A 57 -10.79 20.37 2.94
N LEU A 58 -10.09 21.50 3.11
CA LEU A 58 -10.30 22.73 2.33
C LEU A 58 -9.35 22.88 1.14
N ILE A 59 -8.06 22.56 1.29
CA ILE A 59 -7.01 22.86 0.32
C ILE A 59 -6.46 21.59 -0.32
N ASP A 60 -6.07 20.62 0.50
CA ASP A 60 -5.38 19.42 0.07
C ASP A 60 -6.15 18.21 0.56
N GLN A 61 -7.18 17.85 -0.20
CA GLN A 61 -8.21 16.89 0.20
C GLN A 61 -7.71 15.45 0.28
N HIS A 62 -6.47 15.22 0.68
CA HIS A 62 -5.92 13.91 1.02
C HIS A 62 -6.36 13.45 2.42
N PRO A 63 -6.55 12.13 2.62
CA PRO A 63 -6.91 11.60 3.92
C PRO A 63 -5.87 11.86 5.02
N PRO A 64 -6.30 11.93 6.28
CA PRO A 64 -5.54 12.58 7.35
C PRO A 64 -4.52 11.68 8.05
N LEU A 65 -4.50 10.36 7.79
CA LEU A 65 -3.69 9.43 8.59
C LEU A 65 -2.20 9.75 8.52
N TYR A 66 -1.67 9.99 7.33
CA TYR A 66 -0.25 10.29 7.16
C TYR A 66 0.14 11.58 7.88
N TYR A 67 -0.64 12.64 7.70
CA TYR A 67 -0.38 13.96 8.29
C TYR A 67 -0.51 13.93 9.82
N ALA A 68 -1.46 13.17 10.36
CA ALA A 68 -1.59 12.98 11.81
C ALA A 68 -0.40 12.22 12.41
N LEU A 69 0.13 11.21 11.71
CA LEU A 69 1.35 10.51 12.11
C LEU A 69 2.57 11.43 11.99
N LEU A 70 2.67 12.21 10.91
CA LEU A 70 3.74 13.16 10.69
C LEU A 70 3.77 14.26 11.76
N HIS A 71 2.61 14.75 12.20
CA HIS A 71 2.47 15.70 13.30
C HIS A 71 3.13 15.17 14.59
N GLY A 72 2.81 13.93 14.97
CA GLY A 72 3.46 13.28 16.10
C GLY A 72 4.97 13.05 15.86
N TRP A 73 5.34 12.71 14.64
CA TRP A 73 6.73 12.45 14.26
C TRP A 73 7.61 13.70 14.35
N GLN A 74 7.15 14.84 13.85
CA GLN A 74 7.87 16.11 13.93
C GLN A 74 8.11 16.54 15.38
N ARG A 75 7.14 16.31 16.28
CA ARG A 75 7.32 16.62 17.70
C ARG A 75 8.39 15.77 18.38
N LEU A 76 8.67 14.57 17.87
CA LEU A 76 9.65 13.65 18.44
C LEU A 76 11.04 13.79 17.80
N PHE A 77 11.10 14.03 16.49
CA PHE A 77 12.34 13.97 15.70
C PHE A 77 12.72 15.29 14.99
N GLY A 78 11.89 16.32 15.13
CA GLY A 78 12.05 17.61 14.45
C GLY A 78 11.53 17.62 13.01
N ASP A 79 11.66 18.78 12.38
CA ASP A 79 11.14 19.12 11.04
C ASP A 79 12.21 19.18 9.94
N LEU A 80 13.47 18.87 10.27
CA LEU A 80 14.55 18.76 9.28
C LEU A 80 14.18 17.74 8.19
N GLN A 81 14.58 18.01 6.94
CA GLN A 81 14.22 17.20 5.76
C GLN A 81 14.48 15.70 5.96
N GLY A 82 15.64 15.35 6.51
CA GLY A 82 15.98 13.96 6.83
C GLY A 82 15.05 13.35 7.88
N SER A 83 14.74 14.10 8.95
CA SER A 83 13.89 13.66 10.06
C SER A 83 12.47 13.32 9.59
N VAL A 84 11.82 14.23 8.85
CA VAL A 84 10.43 14.02 8.41
C VAL A 84 10.30 12.89 7.39
N ARG A 85 11.30 12.72 6.52
CA ARG A 85 11.34 11.61 5.56
C ARG A 85 11.53 10.24 6.23
N THR A 86 12.10 10.18 7.44
CA THR A 86 12.29 8.89 8.13
C THR A 86 10.97 8.17 8.42
N LEU A 87 9.86 8.89 8.61
CA LEU A 87 8.53 8.29 8.76
C LEU A 87 8.17 7.43 7.54
N SER A 88 8.35 8.00 6.33
CA SER A 88 8.11 7.31 5.07
C SER A 88 9.13 6.19 4.84
N ALA A 89 10.40 6.42 5.14
CA ALA A 89 11.46 5.41 4.95
C ALA A 89 11.21 4.18 5.82
N LEU A 90 10.85 4.38 7.08
CA LEU A 90 10.51 3.30 8.01
C LEU A 90 9.22 2.60 7.58
N SER A 91 8.21 3.34 7.13
CA SER A 91 6.98 2.74 6.62
C SER A 91 7.26 1.84 5.41
N GLY A 92 8.03 2.33 4.44
CA GLY A 92 8.42 1.56 3.25
C GLY A 92 9.28 0.34 3.57
N ALA A 93 10.18 0.44 4.57
CA ALA A 93 10.95 -0.71 5.03
C ALA A 93 10.06 -1.73 5.77
N LEU A 94 9.17 -1.27 6.65
CA LEU A 94 8.24 -2.14 7.39
C LEU A 94 7.22 -2.83 6.50
N ALA A 95 6.93 -2.29 5.31
CA ALA A 95 6.07 -2.97 4.34
C ALA A 95 6.64 -4.34 3.91
N ILE A 96 7.97 -4.48 3.87
CA ILE A 96 8.68 -5.67 3.40
C ILE A 96 8.32 -6.95 4.19
N PRO A 97 8.44 -7.00 5.54
CA PRO A 97 8.09 -8.20 6.29
C PRO A 97 6.60 -8.55 6.21
N PHE A 98 5.69 -7.57 6.13
CA PHE A 98 4.27 -7.84 5.92
C PHE A 98 4.01 -8.43 4.54
N PHE A 99 4.62 -7.86 3.50
CA PHE A 99 4.49 -8.35 2.13
C PHE A 99 5.06 -9.76 1.99
N TYR A 100 6.28 -10.01 2.49
CA TYR A 100 6.86 -11.34 2.61
C TYR A 100 5.88 -12.31 3.29
N GLY A 101 5.37 -11.91 4.46
CA GLY A 101 4.45 -12.72 5.26
C GLY A 101 3.15 -13.07 4.56
N ALA A 102 2.63 -12.16 3.72
CA ALA A 102 1.44 -12.40 2.91
C ALA A 102 1.74 -13.41 1.79
N ILE A 103 2.77 -13.15 0.99
CA ILE A 103 3.09 -13.95 -0.20
C ILE A 103 3.49 -15.37 0.19
N ARG A 104 4.31 -15.56 1.24
CA ARG A 104 4.69 -16.90 1.71
C ARG A 104 3.52 -17.76 2.19
N ARG A 105 2.37 -17.14 2.50
CA ARG A 105 1.16 -17.86 2.93
C ARG A 105 0.30 -18.24 1.74
N PHE A 106 0.21 -17.39 0.73
CA PHE A 106 -0.49 -17.72 -0.51
C PHE A 106 0.28 -18.72 -1.37
N PHE A 107 1.60 -18.72 -1.27
CA PHE A 107 2.50 -19.57 -2.04
C PHE A 107 3.48 -20.28 -1.09
N ASP A 108 4.77 -20.01 -1.22
CA ASP A 108 5.84 -20.60 -0.43
C ASP A 108 6.91 -19.56 -0.03
N ASP A 109 7.88 -20.00 0.76
CA ASP A 109 8.93 -19.14 1.32
C ASP A 109 9.85 -18.54 0.26
N ASN A 110 10.09 -19.25 -0.85
CA ASN A 110 10.95 -18.76 -1.93
C ASN A 110 10.24 -17.66 -2.72
N VAL A 111 8.98 -17.89 -3.11
CA VAL A 111 8.16 -16.87 -3.79
C VAL A 111 8.00 -15.64 -2.90
N GLY A 112 7.78 -15.85 -1.59
CA GLY A 112 7.74 -14.76 -0.62
C GLY A 112 9.03 -13.95 -0.59
N LEU A 113 10.19 -14.61 -0.50
CA LEU A 113 11.49 -13.94 -0.45
C LEU A 113 11.79 -13.17 -1.73
N ILE A 114 11.52 -13.76 -2.91
CA ILE A 114 11.71 -13.10 -4.20
C ILE A 114 10.82 -11.86 -4.30
N ALA A 115 9.53 -11.98 -3.97
CA ALA A 115 8.61 -10.85 -3.99
C ALA A 115 9.02 -9.72 -3.03
N ALA A 116 9.46 -10.08 -1.81
CA ALA A 116 9.96 -9.13 -0.84
C ALA A 116 11.24 -8.43 -1.31
N LEU A 117 12.17 -9.15 -1.94
CA LEU A 117 13.40 -8.60 -2.50
C LEU A 117 13.10 -7.62 -3.65
N ILE A 118 12.21 -8.00 -4.57
CA ILE A 118 11.75 -7.12 -5.67
C ILE A 118 11.19 -5.80 -5.10
N LEU A 119 10.34 -5.87 -4.07
CA LEU A 119 9.78 -4.67 -3.42
C LEU A 119 10.83 -3.87 -2.65
N ALA A 120 11.81 -4.54 -2.03
CA ALA A 120 12.88 -3.90 -1.26
C ALA A 120 13.77 -3.03 -2.14
N ILE A 121 14.13 -3.52 -3.33
CA ILE A 121 15.05 -2.86 -4.27
C ILE A 121 14.33 -2.06 -5.37
N SER A 122 12.99 -2.08 -5.40
CA SER A 122 12.21 -1.33 -6.40
C SER A 122 12.56 0.16 -6.37
N PRO A 123 13.07 0.76 -7.47
CA PRO A 123 13.49 2.16 -7.50
C PRO A 123 12.36 3.12 -7.14
N TYR A 124 11.12 2.82 -7.59
CA TYR A 124 9.95 3.61 -7.25
C TYR A 124 9.63 3.56 -5.76
N HIS A 125 9.68 2.36 -5.16
CA HIS A 125 9.38 2.20 -3.75
C HIS A 125 10.47 2.78 -2.84
N VAL A 126 11.74 2.77 -3.28
CA VAL A 126 12.82 3.48 -2.59
C VAL A 126 12.63 4.99 -2.71
N ARG A 127 12.35 5.51 -3.91
CA ARG A 127 12.10 6.94 -4.15
C ARG A 127 10.97 7.46 -3.27
N TYR A 128 9.79 6.86 -3.33
CA TYR A 128 8.64 7.29 -2.52
C TYR A 128 8.82 7.02 -1.02
N GLY A 129 9.72 6.11 -0.65
CA GLY A 129 10.17 5.94 0.73
C GLY A 129 11.04 7.10 1.24
N GLN A 130 11.59 7.93 0.35
CA GLN A 130 12.41 9.10 0.67
C GLN A 130 11.67 10.42 0.49
N GLU A 131 10.35 10.38 0.35
CA GLU A 131 9.53 11.57 0.24
C GLU A 131 8.64 11.67 1.49
N THR A 132 8.48 12.87 2.03
CA THR A 132 7.57 13.22 3.12
C THR A 132 6.12 13.22 2.62
N ARG A 133 5.70 12.06 2.09
CA ARG A 133 4.40 11.81 1.47
C ARG A 133 3.86 10.45 1.91
N MET A 134 2.55 10.29 1.74
CA MET A 134 1.77 9.15 2.22
C MET A 134 2.00 7.83 1.48
N TYR A 135 2.71 7.83 0.35
CA TYR A 135 2.81 6.67 -0.53
C TYR A 135 3.47 5.45 0.13
N ALA A 136 4.55 5.63 0.89
CA ALA A 136 5.20 4.53 1.59
C ALA A 136 4.34 3.96 2.73
N LEU A 137 3.59 4.83 3.43
CA LEU A 137 2.61 4.41 4.44
C LEU A 137 1.44 3.64 3.79
N LEU A 138 1.00 4.08 2.60
CA LEU A 138 -0.02 3.37 1.82
C LEU A 138 0.46 1.97 1.46
N THR A 139 1.70 1.82 0.99
CA THR A 139 2.29 0.51 0.70
C THR A 139 2.35 -0.38 1.94
N LEU A 140 2.74 0.17 3.10
CA LEU A 140 2.71 -0.55 4.38
C LEU A 140 1.28 -1.02 4.74
N ALA A 141 0.30 -0.13 4.67
CA ALA A 141 -1.09 -0.44 5.01
C ALA A 141 -1.67 -1.53 4.08
N VAL A 142 -1.37 -1.45 2.77
CA VAL A 142 -1.75 -2.48 1.79
C VAL A 142 -1.06 -3.81 2.08
N ALA A 143 0.24 -3.81 2.35
CA ALA A 143 0.99 -5.03 2.68
C ALA A 143 0.47 -5.68 3.97
N ALA A 144 0.16 -4.88 4.99
CA ALA A 144 -0.44 -5.35 6.24
C ALA A 144 -1.86 -5.90 6.02
N ALA A 145 -2.67 -5.28 5.16
CA ALA A 145 -3.98 -5.78 4.76
C ALA A 145 -3.88 -7.12 4.02
N PHE A 146 -2.94 -7.25 3.08
CA PHE A 146 -2.65 -8.51 2.38
C PHE A 146 -2.19 -9.61 3.35
N TYR A 147 -1.37 -9.27 4.33
CA TYR A 147 -0.96 -10.20 5.38
C TYR A 147 -2.15 -10.71 6.21
N CYS A 148 -3.03 -9.79 6.63
CA CYS A 148 -4.25 -10.16 7.35
C CYS A 148 -5.21 -10.97 6.48
N LEU A 149 -5.33 -10.63 5.19
CA LEU A 149 -6.11 -11.37 4.22
C LEU A 149 -5.59 -12.80 4.06
N ALA A 150 -4.28 -13.00 3.92
CA ALA A 150 -3.67 -14.32 3.85
C ALA A 150 -3.94 -15.15 5.11
N ARG A 151 -3.88 -14.53 6.30
CA ARG A 151 -4.24 -15.20 7.56
C ARG A 151 -5.71 -15.63 7.59
N VAL A 152 -6.60 -14.77 7.11
CA VAL A 152 -8.04 -15.02 7.06
C VAL A 152 -8.37 -16.13 6.08
N LEU A 153 -7.80 -16.09 4.87
CA LEU A 153 -8.17 -16.97 3.76
C LEU A 153 -7.45 -18.32 3.79
N VAL A 154 -6.16 -18.33 4.10
CA VAL A 154 -5.30 -19.53 3.95
C VAL A 154 -5.04 -20.20 5.30
N SER A 155 -4.59 -19.43 6.30
CA SER A 155 -4.10 -20.03 7.57
C SER A 155 -5.21 -20.51 8.51
N VAL A 156 -6.44 -19.99 8.37
CA VAL A 156 -7.63 -20.33 9.18
C VAL A 156 -7.27 -20.65 10.64
N GLU A 157 -6.82 -19.62 11.36
CA GLU A 157 -6.39 -19.80 12.74
C GLU A 157 -7.61 -19.98 13.67
N PRO A 158 -7.51 -20.75 14.77
CA PRO A 158 -8.61 -20.90 15.73
C PRO A 158 -8.71 -19.72 16.72
N GLY A 159 -9.92 -19.49 17.24
CA GLY A 159 -10.18 -18.65 18.41
C GLY A 159 -9.74 -17.18 18.29
N ARG A 160 -8.93 -16.72 19.26
CA ARG A 160 -8.45 -15.32 19.34
C ARG A 160 -7.63 -14.92 18.12
N ARG A 161 -6.79 -15.81 17.59
CA ARG A 161 -5.92 -15.51 16.45
C ARG A 161 -6.71 -15.22 15.17
N ASN A 162 -7.82 -15.94 14.95
CA ASN A 162 -8.79 -15.65 13.90
C ASN A 162 -9.35 -14.23 14.04
N ARG A 163 -9.86 -13.89 15.25
CA ARG A 163 -10.46 -12.58 15.51
C ARG A 163 -9.47 -11.45 15.26
N VAL A 164 -8.21 -11.62 15.65
CA VAL A 164 -7.14 -10.66 15.37
C VAL A 164 -6.88 -10.53 13.87
N ALA A 165 -6.92 -11.62 13.09
CA ALA A 165 -6.76 -11.54 11.63
C ALA A 165 -7.89 -10.75 10.96
N TRP A 166 -9.15 -11.03 11.33
CA TRP A 166 -10.32 -10.32 10.80
C TRP A 166 -10.34 -8.84 11.19
N LEU A 167 -10.12 -8.53 12.48
CA LEU A 167 -10.04 -7.14 12.95
C LEU A 167 -8.84 -6.41 12.34
N GLY A 168 -7.69 -7.09 12.23
CA GLY A 168 -6.51 -6.57 11.55
C GLY A 168 -6.82 -6.20 10.10
N LEU A 169 -7.52 -7.05 9.36
CA LEU A 169 -7.95 -6.76 7.99
C LEU A 169 -8.84 -5.51 7.93
N ALA A 170 -9.83 -5.38 8.82
CA ALA A 170 -10.69 -4.19 8.88
C ALA A 170 -9.90 -2.89 9.15
N VAL A 171 -9.01 -2.92 10.15
CA VAL A 171 -8.21 -1.75 10.56
C VAL A 171 -7.20 -1.35 9.48
N THR A 172 -6.49 -2.32 8.91
CA THR A 172 -5.52 -2.05 7.83
C THR A 172 -6.21 -1.59 6.54
N GLN A 173 -7.39 -2.13 6.21
CA GLN A 173 -8.20 -1.60 5.11
C GLN A 173 -8.62 -0.15 5.37
N ALA A 174 -9.11 0.17 6.57
CA ALA A 174 -9.42 1.55 6.95
C ALA A 174 -8.18 2.44 6.86
N ALA A 175 -7.00 1.96 7.27
CA ALA A 175 -5.75 2.70 7.14
C ALA A 175 -5.40 2.98 5.67
N VAL A 176 -5.58 2.02 4.75
CA VAL A 176 -5.43 2.24 3.30
C VAL A 176 -6.35 3.38 2.84
N MET A 177 -7.63 3.32 3.22
CA MET A 177 -8.62 4.33 2.84
C MET A 177 -8.34 5.71 3.46
N LEU A 178 -7.81 5.74 4.68
CA LEU A 178 -7.41 6.95 5.41
C LEU A 178 -6.02 7.46 5.04
N THR A 179 -5.33 6.83 4.08
CA THR A 179 -4.03 7.28 3.57
C THR A 179 -4.16 7.95 2.19
N HIS A 180 -5.07 7.49 1.32
CA HIS A 180 -5.19 8.03 -0.04
C HIS A 180 -6.61 7.85 -0.60
N ASN A 181 -7.19 8.88 -1.23
CA ASN A 181 -8.59 8.84 -1.71
C ASN A 181 -8.82 7.83 -2.82
N SER A 182 -7.90 7.73 -3.79
CA SER A 182 -8.03 6.69 -4.83
C SER A 182 -7.97 5.28 -4.22
N ALA A 183 -7.12 5.07 -3.21
CA ALA A 183 -7.06 3.81 -2.50
C ALA A 183 -8.31 3.56 -1.66
N ALA A 184 -8.99 4.61 -1.18
CA ALA A 184 -10.26 4.50 -0.48
C ALA A 184 -11.36 3.84 -1.31
N VAL A 185 -11.29 3.96 -2.64
CA VAL A 185 -12.24 3.35 -3.59
C VAL A 185 -11.69 2.06 -4.16
N PHE A 186 -10.51 2.12 -4.81
CA PHE A 186 -10.00 1.01 -5.61
C PHE A 186 -9.57 -0.19 -4.78
N PHE A 187 -9.05 0.02 -3.56
CA PHE A 187 -8.60 -1.10 -2.74
C PHE A 187 -9.79 -1.92 -2.19
N PRO A 188 -10.82 -1.34 -1.53
CA PRO A 188 -12.01 -2.10 -1.15
C PRO A 188 -12.71 -2.72 -2.35
N LEU A 189 -12.80 -2.02 -3.48
CA LEU A 189 -13.41 -2.57 -4.70
C LEU A 189 -12.67 -3.83 -5.17
N ALA A 190 -11.35 -3.74 -5.36
CA ALA A 190 -10.53 -4.86 -5.79
C ALA A 190 -10.65 -6.03 -4.80
N LEU A 191 -10.55 -5.76 -3.50
CA LEU A 191 -10.65 -6.78 -2.46
C LEU A 191 -12.01 -7.51 -2.50
N ASN A 192 -13.12 -6.77 -2.59
CA ASN A 192 -14.45 -7.37 -2.65
C ASN A 192 -14.69 -8.12 -3.96
N VAL A 193 -14.30 -7.55 -5.12
CA VAL A 193 -14.39 -8.23 -6.41
C VAL A 193 -13.60 -9.53 -6.39
N SER A 194 -12.36 -9.54 -5.88
CA SER A 194 -11.55 -10.76 -5.76
C SER A 194 -12.22 -11.82 -4.90
N ILE A 195 -12.84 -11.46 -3.77
CA ILE A 195 -13.57 -12.42 -2.93
C ILE A 195 -14.82 -12.95 -3.61
N PHE A 196 -15.62 -12.09 -4.26
CA PHE A 196 -16.82 -12.54 -4.96
C PHE A 196 -16.48 -13.44 -6.16
N VAL A 197 -15.44 -13.11 -6.92
CA VAL A 197 -14.92 -13.96 -7.99
C VAL A 197 -14.42 -15.29 -7.43
N ALA A 198 -13.65 -15.27 -6.33
CA ALA A 198 -13.17 -16.50 -5.69
C ALA A 198 -14.34 -17.39 -5.21
N LEU A 199 -15.37 -16.81 -4.57
CA LEU A 199 -16.58 -17.53 -4.18
C LEU A 199 -17.35 -18.09 -5.39
N TRP A 200 -17.44 -17.32 -6.48
CA TRP A 200 -18.10 -17.74 -7.72
C TRP A 200 -17.36 -18.92 -8.37
N LEU A 201 -16.03 -18.83 -8.52
CA LEU A 201 -15.20 -19.89 -9.05
C LEU A 201 -15.22 -21.14 -8.15
N ARG A 202 -15.20 -20.96 -6.82
CA ARG A 202 -15.33 -22.04 -5.83
C ARG A 202 -16.64 -22.82 -6.01
N ARG A 203 -17.77 -22.12 -6.19
CA ARG A 203 -19.08 -22.74 -6.46
C ARG A 203 -19.13 -23.49 -7.80
N ARG A 204 -18.34 -23.07 -8.77
CA ARG A 204 -18.20 -23.74 -10.09
C ARG A 204 -17.20 -24.89 -10.10
N GLY A 205 -16.50 -25.13 -8.99
CA GLY A 205 -15.49 -26.19 -8.88
C GLY A 205 -14.14 -25.84 -9.52
N PHE A 206 -13.86 -24.56 -9.82
CA PHE A 206 -12.61 -24.12 -10.46
C PHE A 206 -11.50 -23.71 -9.47
N VAL A 207 -11.82 -23.56 -8.17
CA VAL A 207 -10.84 -23.18 -7.14
C VAL A 207 -10.66 -24.34 -6.18
N ASP A 208 -9.43 -24.84 -6.07
CA ASP A 208 -9.01 -25.91 -5.16
C ASP A 208 -9.00 -25.48 -3.69
N SER A 209 -8.81 -26.43 -2.77
CA SER A 209 -8.85 -26.26 -1.31
C SER A 209 -7.80 -25.31 -0.70
N SER A 210 -7.07 -24.54 -1.52
CA SER A 210 -6.07 -23.55 -1.11
C SER A 210 -6.64 -22.37 -0.33
N LEU A 211 -7.96 -22.11 -0.42
CA LEU A 211 -8.67 -21.04 0.31
C LEU A 211 -9.75 -21.63 1.25
N PRO A 212 -9.37 -22.37 2.31
CA PRO A 212 -10.31 -23.09 3.18
C PRO A 212 -11.31 -22.18 3.91
N ALA A 213 -11.01 -20.89 4.06
CA ALA A 213 -11.92 -19.95 4.71
C ALA A 213 -13.24 -19.74 3.95
N LEU A 214 -13.24 -19.92 2.62
CA LEU A 214 -14.42 -19.71 1.79
C LEU A 214 -15.55 -20.71 2.12
N ASP A 215 -15.20 -21.87 2.67
CA ASP A 215 -16.16 -22.91 3.05
C ASP A 215 -16.65 -22.77 4.49
N GLN A 216 -16.11 -21.81 5.27
CA GLN A 216 -16.52 -21.65 6.66
C GLN A 216 -17.98 -21.17 6.77
N PRO A 217 -18.74 -21.70 7.75
CA PRO A 217 -20.05 -21.16 8.06
C PRO A 217 -19.91 -19.69 8.47
N HIS A 218 -20.79 -18.86 7.93
CA HIS A 218 -20.81 -17.40 8.15
C HIS A 218 -19.60 -16.62 7.61
N PHE A 219 -18.79 -17.18 6.71
CA PHE A 219 -17.70 -16.45 6.06
C PHE A 219 -18.18 -15.10 5.48
N LEU A 220 -19.23 -15.12 4.66
CA LEU A 220 -19.78 -13.91 4.03
C LEU A 220 -20.29 -12.89 5.06
N ARG A 221 -20.90 -13.34 6.16
CA ARG A 221 -21.35 -12.45 7.24
C ARG A 221 -20.15 -11.75 7.90
N ARG A 222 -19.08 -12.49 8.20
CA ARG A 222 -17.85 -11.91 8.76
C ARG A 222 -17.18 -10.96 7.77
N TRP A 223 -17.18 -11.32 6.50
CA TRP A 223 -16.70 -10.48 5.42
C TRP A 223 -17.44 -9.15 5.37
N LEU A 224 -18.78 -9.17 5.28
CA LEU A 224 -19.58 -7.94 5.27
C LEU A 224 -19.39 -7.11 6.56
N LEU A 225 -19.26 -7.77 7.72
CA LEU A 225 -19.00 -7.09 8.98
C LEU A 225 -17.68 -6.31 8.95
N ILE A 226 -16.58 -6.90 8.45
CA ILE A 226 -15.30 -6.17 8.38
C ILE A 226 -15.32 -5.04 7.37
N GLN A 227 -16.06 -5.18 6.26
CA GLN A 227 -16.26 -4.08 5.31
C GLN A 227 -17.00 -2.92 5.98
N GLY A 228 -18.05 -3.22 6.76
CA GLY A 228 -18.77 -2.23 7.56
C GLY A 228 -17.88 -1.53 8.60
N ILE A 229 -17.03 -2.29 9.31
CA ILE A 229 -16.07 -1.70 10.27
C ILE A 229 -15.07 -0.78 9.56
N ALA A 230 -14.51 -1.20 8.42
CA ALA A 230 -13.56 -0.39 7.66
C ALA A 230 -14.19 0.92 7.17
N LEU A 231 -15.42 0.85 6.63
CA LEU A 231 -16.19 2.01 6.21
C LEU A 231 -16.51 2.94 7.39
N LEU A 232 -16.87 2.40 8.56
CA LEU A 232 -17.14 3.18 9.76
C LEU A 232 -15.89 3.91 10.26
N LEU A 233 -14.72 3.25 10.22
CA LEU A 233 -13.46 3.90 10.61
C LEU A 233 -13.05 5.00 9.62
N TRP A 234 -13.37 4.83 8.34
CA TRP A 234 -13.10 5.83 7.30
C TRP A 234 -14.15 6.94 7.24
N SER A 235 -15.37 6.71 7.75
CA SER A 235 -16.51 7.62 7.57
C SER A 235 -16.31 9.07 8.05
N PRO A 236 -15.47 9.38 9.06
CA PRO A 236 -15.16 10.77 9.38
C PRO A 236 -14.60 11.56 8.19
N TRP A 237 -13.92 10.90 7.26
CA TRP A 237 -13.36 11.51 6.04
C TRP A 237 -14.32 11.47 4.83
N ALA A 238 -15.51 10.88 4.95
CA ALA A 238 -16.40 10.68 3.82
C ALA A 238 -16.89 11.99 3.18
N LEU A 239 -17.17 13.02 3.99
CA LEU A 239 -17.62 14.32 3.48
C LEU A 239 -16.52 15.06 2.72
N PRO A 240 -15.31 15.28 3.27
CA PRO A 240 -14.18 15.83 2.51
C PRO A 240 -13.89 15.09 1.21
N PHE A 241 -13.98 13.75 1.23
CA PHE A 241 -13.82 12.93 0.03
C PHE A 241 -14.86 13.22 -1.05
N LEU A 242 -16.14 13.32 -0.68
CA LEU A 242 -17.22 13.61 -1.64
C LEU A 242 -17.09 15.02 -2.23
N ASP A 243 -16.68 15.99 -1.40
CA ASP A 243 -16.44 17.35 -1.86
C ASP A 243 -15.26 17.41 -2.83
N GLN A 244 -14.18 16.66 -2.57
CA GLN A 244 -13.07 16.52 -3.52
C GLN A 244 -13.49 15.90 -4.83
N ALA A 245 -14.20 14.78 -4.78
CA ALA A 245 -14.64 14.08 -5.99
C ALA A 245 -15.46 15.02 -6.89
N ARG A 246 -16.29 15.89 -6.29
CA ARG A 246 -17.09 16.89 -7.02
C ARG A 246 -16.25 18.04 -7.59
N LEU A 247 -15.27 18.55 -6.84
CA LEU A 247 -14.41 19.64 -7.31
C LEU A 247 -13.51 19.18 -8.46
N VAL A 248 -12.92 17.99 -8.35
CA VAL A 248 -12.09 17.40 -9.42
C VAL A 248 -12.92 17.13 -10.68
N ASP A 249 -14.18 16.71 -10.54
CA ASP A 249 -15.05 16.49 -11.71
C ASP A 249 -15.38 17.79 -12.46
N ARG A 250 -15.44 18.94 -11.77
CA ARG A 250 -15.92 20.22 -12.33
C ARG A 250 -14.81 21.18 -12.76
N GLU A 251 -13.71 21.22 -12.01
CA GLU A 251 -12.74 22.32 -12.06
C GLU A 251 -11.29 21.85 -12.19
N PHE A 252 -11.05 20.57 -12.51
CA PHE A 252 -9.69 20.06 -12.60
C PHE A 252 -8.99 20.48 -13.88
N TRP A 253 -7.71 20.85 -13.74
CA TRP A 253 -6.88 21.36 -14.83
C TRP A 253 -6.44 20.28 -15.83
N ILE A 254 -6.61 18.99 -15.49
CA ILE A 254 -6.33 17.86 -16.39
C ILE A 254 -7.62 17.43 -17.07
N LEU A 255 -7.60 17.37 -18.40
CA LEU A 255 -8.71 16.89 -19.21
C LEU A 255 -9.00 15.40 -18.96
N ALA A 256 -10.23 14.98 -19.24
CA ALA A 256 -10.61 13.57 -19.18
C ALA A 256 -9.67 12.72 -20.06
N PRO A 257 -9.18 11.57 -19.55
CA PRO A 257 -8.21 10.77 -20.27
C PRO A 257 -8.83 10.18 -21.54
N THR A 258 -8.11 10.29 -22.66
CA THR A 258 -8.44 9.59 -23.90
C THR A 258 -7.81 8.20 -23.90
N ALA A 259 -8.33 7.29 -24.73
CA ALA A 259 -7.71 5.97 -24.92
C ALA A 259 -6.24 6.08 -25.36
N GLN A 260 -5.92 7.09 -26.18
CA GLN A 260 -4.56 7.38 -26.60
C GLN A 260 -3.68 7.82 -25.42
N LEU A 261 -4.16 8.73 -24.57
CA LEU A 261 -3.41 9.17 -23.39
C LEU A 261 -3.12 8.00 -22.44
N VAL A 262 -4.05 7.07 -22.27
CA VAL A 262 -3.83 5.87 -21.46
C VAL A 262 -2.74 4.99 -22.07
N LEU A 263 -2.76 4.79 -23.39
CA LEU A 263 -1.73 4.05 -24.10
C LEU A 263 -0.37 4.73 -23.96
N ASP A 264 -0.30 6.04 -24.22
CA ASP A 264 0.92 6.82 -24.11
C ASP A 264 1.47 6.78 -22.68
N ALA A 265 0.64 6.97 -21.66
CA ALA A 265 1.06 6.91 -20.27
C ALA A 265 1.62 5.53 -19.91
N PHE A 266 0.98 4.46 -20.37
CA PHE A 266 1.46 3.10 -20.18
C PHE A 266 2.82 2.88 -20.87
N GLN A 267 3.00 3.38 -22.10
CA GLN A 267 4.27 3.31 -22.83
C GLN A 267 5.37 4.08 -22.11
N HIS A 268 5.10 5.33 -21.72
CA HIS A 268 6.07 6.16 -20.99
C HIS A 268 6.42 5.55 -19.64
N TYR A 269 5.45 5.02 -18.89
CA TYR A 269 5.72 4.42 -17.59
C TYR A 269 6.71 3.24 -17.67
N ASN A 270 6.55 2.38 -18.69
CA ASN A 270 7.41 1.21 -18.85
C ASN A 270 8.74 1.53 -19.53
N PHE A 271 8.78 2.57 -20.37
CA PHE A 271 9.87 2.72 -21.35
C PHE A 271 10.42 4.14 -21.54
N ALA A 272 9.87 5.18 -20.90
CA ALA A 272 10.36 6.57 -21.06
C ALA A 272 11.83 6.74 -20.66
N TYR A 273 12.35 5.82 -19.85
CA TYR A 273 13.74 5.80 -19.39
C TYR A 273 14.57 4.66 -19.99
N LEU A 274 14.06 3.98 -21.03
CA LEU A 274 14.90 3.04 -21.78
C LEU A 274 16.04 3.81 -22.45
N PRO A 275 17.27 3.28 -22.41
CA PRO A 275 18.37 3.86 -23.15
C PRO A 275 18.02 4.00 -24.64
N THR A 276 18.24 5.19 -25.20
CA THR A 276 17.90 5.53 -26.60
C THR A 276 18.63 4.68 -27.64
N TRP A 277 19.65 3.92 -27.23
CA TRP A 277 20.41 2.99 -28.07
C TRP A 277 19.82 1.58 -28.15
N LEU A 278 18.76 1.25 -27.40
CA LEU A 278 18.04 -0.03 -27.55
C LEU A 278 17.10 0.03 -28.76
N PRO A 279 17.39 -0.67 -29.88
CA PRO A 279 16.60 -0.60 -31.09
C PRO A 279 15.46 -1.63 -30.98
N ALA A 280 14.52 -1.37 -30.08
CA ALA A 280 13.34 -2.20 -29.89
C ALA A 280 12.02 -1.70 -30.55
N PRO A 281 11.97 -0.88 -31.64
CA PRO A 281 10.73 -0.52 -32.34
C PRO A 281 9.79 -1.70 -32.63
N TRP A 282 10.36 -2.86 -32.97
CA TRP A 282 9.63 -4.08 -33.28
C TRP A 282 9.02 -4.78 -32.06
N LEU A 283 9.61 -4.59 -30.87
CA LEU A 283 9.10 -5.12 -29.60
C LEU A 283 7.76 -4.44 -29.24
N TRP A 284 7.59 -3.18 -29.64
CA TRP A 284 6.33 -2.43 -29.53
C TRP A 284 5.21 -3.05 -30.37
N ASN A 285 5.50 -3.36 -31.63
CA ASN A 285 4.53 -3.99 -32.54
C ASN A 285 4.16 -5.40 -32.10
N LEU A 286 5.13 -6.13 -31.52
CA LEU A 286 4.92 -7.50 -31.01
C LEU A 286 4.07 -7.52 -29.72
N LEU A 287 4.31 -6.61 -28.78
CA LEU A 287 3.65 -6.61 -27.46
C LEU A 287 2.29 -5.91 -27.43
N TYR A 288 2.09 -4.89 -28.29
CA TYR A 288 0.91 -4.01 -28.22
C TYR A 288 0.08 -3.99 -29.50
N GLY A 289 0.39 -4.84 -30.47
CA GLY A 289 -0.54 -5.19 -31.56
C GLY A 289 -0.97 -4.02 -32.45
N LEU A 290 -0.03 -3.14 -32.81
CA LEU A 290 -0.24 -2.18 -33.90
C LEU A 290 0.12 -2.85 -35.24
N LEU A 291 -0.81 -3.64 -35.76
CA LEU A 291 -1.04 -3.81 -37.20
C LEU A 291 -2.36 -3.11 -37.56
#